data_AF-A0A7X5Q5Y6-F1
#
_entry.id   AF-A0A7X5Q5Y6-F1
#
_cell.length_a   1.000
_cell.length_b   1.000
_cell.length_c   1.000
_cell.angle_alpha   90.00
_cell.angle_beta   90.00
_cell.angle_gamma   90.00
#
_symmetry.space_group_name_H-M   'P 1'
#
loop_
_entity.id
_entity.type
_entity.pdbx_description
1 polymer ?
#
loop_
_entity_poly.entity_id
_entity_poly.type
_entity_poly.pdbx_seq_one_letter_code
_entity_poly.pdbx_strand_id
1 'polypeptide(L)'
;MKIKNLQDFNQKGWIPGPLEEEKKFLKRIETLDHFFSNPPSDIDHFLTDADWTVAQEKTKALYDLSPDWIVAYYSNRNLPFFQGAATWITEKDTMRIPLVQLKEKFEEGSLMRLYRREEVLAHEAVHAARMQFDEPYFEEIFAYKTSPRSWRRFFGPLFQSSWESYT
;
A
#
# COMPACT_ATOMS: atom_id res chain seq x y z
N MET A 1 -3.74 -2.21 27.34
CA MET A 1 -3.41 -1.01 26.55
C MET A 1 -4.64 -0.11 26.53
N LYS A 2 -4.61 1.11 27.10
CA LYS A 2 -5.73 2.06 26.93
C LYS A 2 -5.69 2.53 25.49
N ILE A 3 -6.81 2.42 24.75
CA ILE A 3 -6.95 2.89 23.37
C ILE A 3 -6.55 4.36 23.34
N LYS A 4 -5.34 4.65 22.85
CA LYS A 4 -4.94 6.00 22.46
C LYS A 4 -5.65 6.24 21.13
N ASN A 5 -6.78 6.93 21.21
CA ASN A 5 -7.59 7.54 20.14
C ASN A 5 -7.64 6.78 18.78
N LEU A 6 -8.82 6.29 18.37
CA LEU A 6 -9.07 5.72 17.04
C LEU A 6 -8.63 6.63 15.89
N GLN A 7 -8.66 7.95 16.11
CA GLN A 7 -8.16 8.93 15.16
C GLN A 7 -6.66 8.77 14.89
N ASP A 8 -5.85 8.47 15.91
CA ASP A 8 -4.41 8.29 15.77
C ASP A 8 -4.12 7.05 14.92
N PHE A 9 -4.87 5.96 15.13
CA PHE A 9 -4.78 4.76 14.29
C PHE A 9 -5.14 5.07 12.83
N ASN A 10 -6.25 5.78 12.59
CA ASN A 10 -6.65 6.17 11.25
C ASN A 10 -5.58 7.04 10.55
N GLN A 11 -5.01 8.01 11.25
CA GLN A 11 -3.97 8.88 10.72
C GLN A 11 -2.69 8.13 10.36
N LYS A 12 -2.40 7.03 11.06
CA LYS A 12 -1.31 6.09 10.72
C LYS A 12 -1.69 5.05 9.68
N GLY A 13 -2.90 5.11 9.12
CA GLY A 13 -3.40 4.12 8.16
C GLY A 13 -3.70 2.75 8.74
N TRP A 14 -3.82 2.64 10.06
CA TRP A 14 -4.38 1.46 10.72
C TRP A 14 -5.90 1.52 10.67
N ILE A 15 -6.47 0.99 9.58
CA ILE A 15 -7.91 0.96 9.37
C ILE A 15 -8.44 -0.44 9.75
N PRO A 16 -9.44 -0.55 10.63
CA PRO A 16 -10.07 -1.82 10.94
C PRO A 16 -10.92 -2.30 9.76
N GLY A 17 -10.93 -3.61 9.52
CA GLY A 17 -11.84 -4.23 8.57
C GLY A 17 -13.32 -4.11 8.99
N PRO A 18 -14.28 -4.25 8.06
CA PRO A 18 -15.71 -4.07 8.35
C PRO A 18 -16.27 -5.02 9.42
N LEU A 19 -15.67 -6.21 9.56
CA LEU A 19 -16.03 -7.23 10.54
C LEU A 19 -14.87 -7.56 11.50
N GLU A 20 -13.84 -6.73 11.53
CA GLU A 20 -12.66 -6.98 12.35
C GLU A 20 -12.92 -6.59 13.81
N GLU A 21 -12.95 -7.58 14.70
CA GLU A 21 -13.08 -7.34 16.14
C GLU A 21 -11.86 -6.56 16.69
N GLU A 22 -12.08 -5.68 17.67
CA GLU A 22 -11.03 -4.83 18.26
C GLU A 22 -9.79 -5.62 18.70
N LYS A 23 -9.98 -6.79 19.34
CA LYS A 23 -8.87 -7.65 19.77
C LYS A 23 -8.05 -8.17 18.59
N LYS A 24 -8.70 -8.51 17.47
CA LYS A 24 -8.03 -8.95 16.24
C LYS A 24 -7.29 -7.79 15.58
N PHE A 25 -7.92 -6.62 15.52
CA PHE A 25 -7.33 -5.38 15.02
C PHE A 25 -6.03 -5.00 15.75
N LEU A 26 -6.08 -4.93 17.09
CA LEU A 26 -4.89 -4.61 17.89
C LEU A 26 -3.80 -5.67 17.73
N LYS A 27 -4.18 -6.95 17.66
CA LYS A 27 -3.22 -8.05 17.46
C LYS A 27 -2.54 -7.96 16.09
N ARG A 28 -3.27 -7.56 15.06
CA ARG A 28 -2.73 -7.32 13.70
C ARG A 28 -1.71 -6.18 13.73
N ILE A 29 -2.01 -5.06 14.37
CA ILE A 29 -1.06 -3.94 14.51
C ILE A 29 0.24 -4.41 15.17
N GLU A 30 0.15 -5.05 16.34
CA GLU A 30 1.33 -5.54 17.07
C GLU A 30 2.16 -6.53 16.23
N THR A 31 1.50 -7.36 15.44
CA THR A 31 2.18 -8.40 14.66
C THR A 31 2.85 -7.82 13.42
N LEU A 32 2.22 -6.85 12.76
CA LEU A 32 2.82 -6.17 11.60
C LEU A 32 3.99 -5.29 12.04
N ASP A 33 3.86 -4.58 13.16
CA ASP A 33 4.95 -3.80 13.77
C ASP A 33 6.18 -4.69 14.05
N HIS A 34 5.95 -5.87 14.63
CA HIS A 34 7.01 -6.85 14.85
C HIS A 34 7.57 -7.45 13.54
N PHE A 35 6.72 -7.76 12.57
CA PHE A 35 7.12 -8.33 11.28
C PHE A 35 8.02 -7.36 10.51
N PHE A 36 7.66 -6.09 10.43
CA PHE A 36 8.47 -5.09 9.70
C PHE A 36 9.70 -4.62 10.47
N SER A 37 9.74 -4.82 11.79
CA SER A 37 10.98 -4.68 12.57
C SER A 37 12.02 -5.77 12.23
N ASN A 38 11.61 -6.89 11.64
CA ASN A 38 12.46 -8.00 11.23
C ASN A 38 12.11 -8.42 9.79
N PRO A 39 12.42 -7.58 8.79
CA PRO A 39 11.97 -7.81 7.42
C PRO A 39 12.53 -9.13 6.85
N PRO A 40 11.86 -9.72 5.84
CA PRO A 40 12.34 -10.93 5.18
C PRO A 40 13.77 -10.77 4.66
N SER A 41 14.65 -11.72 5.00
CA SER A 41 16.08 -11.67 4.66
C SER A 41 16.40 -11.91 3.19
N ASP A 42 15.40 -12.32 2.39
CA ASP A 42 15.49 -12.55 0.95
C ASP A 42 15.18 -11.30 0.11
N ILE A 43 14.95 -10.16 0.76
CA ILE A 43 14.72 -8.87 0.13
C ILE A 43 15.89 -7.95 0.48
N ASP A 44 16.68 -7.59 -0.53
CA ASP A 44 17.90 -6.80 -0.31
C ASP A 44 17.68 -5.28 -0.42
N HIS A 45 16.67 -4.84 -1.20
CA HIS A 45 16.52 -3.44 -1.64
C HIS A 45 15.25 -2.78 -1.10
N PHE A 46 15.19 -2.55 0.21
CA PHE A 46 14.08 -1.83 0.84
C PHE A 46 14.13 -0.32 0.58
N LEU A 47 12.94 0.27 0.45
CA LEU A 47 12.78 1.73 0.46
C LEU A 47 12.95 2.26 1.89
N THR A 48 13.37 3.52 1.98
CA THR A 48 13.56 4.25 3.24
C THR A 48 12.40 5.20 3.51
N ASP A 49 12.31 5.73 4.74
CA ASP A 49 11.31 6.75 5.11
C ASP A 49 11.34 7.98 4.18
N ALA A 50 12.53 8.35 3.69
CA ALA A 50 12.69 9.46 2.77
C ALA A 50 12.00 9.22 1.42
N ASP A 51 11.92 7.97 0.95
CA ASP A 51 11.26 7.62 -0.30
C ASP A 51 9.73 7.78 -0.21
N TRP A 52 9.17 7.66 1.01
CA TRP A 52 7.73 7.72 1.27
C TRP A 52 7.18 9.13 1.50
N THR A 53 8.04 10.10 1.83
CA THR A 53 7.62 11.44 2.30
C THR A 53 6.55 12.08 1.40
N VAL A 54 6.79 12.14 0.10
CA VAL A 54 5.85 12.76 -0.86
C VAL A 54 4.55 11.94 -1.01
N ALA A 55 4.64 10.62 -0.93
CA ALA A 55 3.47 9.75 -0.98
C ALA A 55 2.58 9.95 0.25
N GLN A 56 3.19 10.02 1.44
CA GLN A 56 2.52 10.28 2.72
C GLN A 56 1.85 11.66 2.75
N GLU A 57 2.53 12.71 2.29
CA GLU A 57 1.94 14.06 2.17
C GLU A 57 0.67 14.03 1.31
N LYS A 58 0.70 13.26 0.23
CA LYS A 58 -0.41 13.14 -0.71
C LYS A 58 -1.59 12.37 -0.14
N THR A 59 -1.35 11.23 0.48
CA THR A 59 -2.40 10.45 1.15
C THR A 59 -2.97 11.22 2.33
N LYS A 60 -2.15 12.00 3.03
CA LYS A 60 -2.58 12.87 4.13
C LYS A 60 -3.49 13.98 3.62
N ALA A 61 -3.13 14.64 2.53
CA ALA A 61 -3.95 15.69 1.95
C ALA A 61 -5.32 15.18 1.43
N LEU A 62 -5.38 13.95 0.91
CA LEU A 62 -6.60 13.38 0.35
C LEU A 62 -7.50 12.69 1.39
N TYR A 63 -6.90 12.01 2.35
CA TYR A 63 -7.59 11.04 3.22
C TYR A 63 -7.25 11.18 4.71
N ASP A 64 -6.45 12.19 5.10
CA ASP A 64 -5.87 12.35 6.44
C ASP A 64 -5.11 11.09 6.91
N LEU A 65 -4.43 10.42 5.97
CA LEU A 65 -3.72 9.16 6.17
C LEU A 65 -2.22 9.30 5.83
N SER A 66 -1.34 8.96 6.76
CA SER A 66 0.12 9.04 6.62
C SER A 66 0.79 7.80 7.22
N PRO A 67 0.69 6.64 6.56
CA PRO A 67 1.16 5.37 7.11
C PRO A 67 2.69 5.33 7.19
N ASP A 68 3.20 4.94 8.36
CA ASP A 68 4.62 4.85 8.71
C ASP A 68 5.12 3.39 8.86
N TRP A 69 4.24 2.42 8.63
CA TRP A 69 4.49 0.99 8.87
C TRP A 69 4.54 0.16 7.58
N ILE A 70 4.22 0.75 6.42
CA ILE A 70 4.17 0.05 5.14
C ILE A 70 5.59 -0.11 4.61
N VAL A 71 5.98 -1.35 4.33
CA VAL A 71 7.28 -1.66 3.76
C VAL A 71 7.17 -1.83 2.25
N ALA A 72 8.10 -1.17 1.54
CA ALA A 72 8.28 -1.32 0.10
C ALA A 72 9.69 -1.76 -0.25
N TYR A 73 9.84 -2.45 -1.37
CA TYR A 73 11.13 -2.87 -1.90
C TYR A 73 11.16 -2.86 -3.43
N TYR A 74 12.36 -2.82 -4.00
CA TYR A 74 12.57 -2.97 -5.44
C TYR A 74 12.79 -4.43 -5.83
N SER A 75 12.07 -4.88 -6.85
CA SER A 75 12.35 -6.13 -7.55
C SER A 75 11.59 -6.19 -8.88
N ASN A 76 12.23 -6.70 -9.93
CA ASN A 76 11.53 -7.00 -11.19
C ASN A 76 10.86 -8.39 -11.22
N ARG A 77 11.03 -9.21 -10.18
CA ARG A 77 10.52 -10.59 -10.14
C ARG A 77 8.98 -10.62 -10.17
N ASN A 78 8.39 -11.45 -11.02
CA ASN A 78 6.93 -11.66 -11.11
C ASN A 78 6.08 -10.42 -11.41
N LEU A 79 6.67 -9.28 -11.80
CA LEU A 79 5.91 -8.10 -12.26
C LEU A 79 5.85 -8.07 -13.80
N PRO A 80 4.64 -8.16 -14.41
CA PRO A 80 4.45 -7.99 -15.84
C PRO A 80 5.07 -6.69 -16.36
N PHE A 81 5.54 -6.67 -17.61
CA PHE A 81 6.25 -5.51 -18.18
C PHE A 81 5.49 -4.17 -18.07
N PHE A 82 4.16 -4.18 -18.13
CA PHE A 82 3.32 -2.99 -18.03
C PHE A 82 2.92 -2.61 -16.60
N GLN A 83 3.15 -3.48 -15.61
CA GLN A 83 2.84 -3.22 -14.21
C GLN A 83 4.04 -2.60 -13.51
N GLY A 84 3.88 -1.42 -12.92
CA GLY A 84 4.98 -0.69 -12.27
C GLY A 84 5.26 -1.15 -10.84
N ALA A 85 4.21 -1.52 -10.13
CA ALA A 85 4.25 -1.98 -8.75
C ALA A 85 3.06 -2.91 -8.47
N ALA A 86 3.12 -3.59 -7.34
CA ALA A 86 2.02 -4.37 -6.79
C ALA A 86 2.07 -4.34 -5.25
N THR A 87 0.91 -4.33 -4.62
CA THR A 87 0.75 -4.62 -3.20
C THR A 87 0.41 -6.09 -3.03
N TRP A 88 1.37 -6.89 -2.57
CA TRP A 88 1.16 -8.31 -2.28
C TRP A 88 0.57 -8.46 -0.88
N ILE A 89 -0.62 -9.04 -0.79
CA ILE A 89 -1.27 -9.33 0.48
C ILE A 89 -1.10 -10.82 0.77
N THR A 90 -0.21 -11.17 1.69
CA THR A 90 0.00 -12.57 2.10
C THR A 90 -0.89 -12.90 3.28
N GLU A 91 -1.61 -14.01 3.21
CA GLU A 91 -2.40 -14.53 4.33
C GLU A 91 -1.58 -15.55 5.14
N LYS A 92 -1.38 -15.25 6.44
CA LYS A 92 -0.71 -16.15 7.39
C LYS A 92 -1.55 -16.25 8.65
N ASP A 93 -2.01 -17.45 9.00
CA ASP A 93 -2.80 -17.71 10.21
C ASP A 93 -3.96 -16.71 10.40
N THR A 94 -4.72 -16.42 9.33
CA THR A 94 -5.83 -15.43 9.25
C THR A 94 -5.41 -13.95 9.26
N MET A 95 -4.12 -13.66 9.22
CA MET A 95 -3.60 -12.29 9.13
C MET A 95 -3.18 -11.94 7.71
N ARG A 96 -3.56 -10.75 7.26
CA ARG A 96 -3.09 -10.18 6.00
C ARG A 96 -1.87 -9.30 6.24
N ILE A 97 -0.80 -9.56 5.50
CA ILE A 97 0.48 -8.85 5.56
C ILE A 97 0.71 -8.19 4.20
N PRO A 98 0.71 -6.85 4.09
CA PRO A 98 0.92 -6.17 2.83
C PRO A 98 2.42 -5.91 2.61
N LEU A 99 2.91 -6.23 1.42
CA LEU A 99 4.26 -5.90 0.97
C LEU A 99 4.19 -5.20 -0.37
N VAL A 100 4.75 -3.99 -0.46
CA VAL A 100 4.72 -3.21 -1.68
C VAL A 100 5.98 -3.51 -2.50
N GLN A 101 5.80 -4.07 -3.69
CA GLN A 101 6.89 -4.30 -4.64
C GLN A 101 6.86 -3.22 -5.72
N LEU A 102 7.99 -2.58 -5.97
CA LEU A 102 8.20 -1.68 -7.10
C LEU A 102 9.20 -2.28 -8.09
N LYS A 103 9.04 -1.99 -9.38
CA LYS A 103 10.12 -2.25 -10.34
C LYS A 103 11.38 -1.49 -9.99
N GLU A 104 12.53 -2.12 -10.18
CA GLU A 104 13.86 -1.52 -9.95
C GLU A 104 14.06 -0.22 -10.73
N LYS A 105 13.44 -0.08 -11.91
CA LYS A 105 13.51 1.16 -12.68
C LYS A 105 12.96 2.39 -11.94
N PHE A 106 12.14 2.22 -10.91
CA PHE A 106 11.71 3.33 -10.05
C PHE A 106 12.83 3.86 -9.15
N GLU A 107 13.97 3.19 -9.02
CA GLU A 107 15.18 3.77 -8.39
C GLU A 107 15.62 5.05 -9.13
N GLU A 108 15.37 5.15 -10.43
CA GLU A 108 15.57 6.37 -11.24
C GLU A 108 14.46 7.42 -11.04
N GLY A 109 13.50 7.17 -10.14
CA GLY A 109 12.38 8.04 -9.80
C GLY A 109 11.15 7.93 -10.73
N SER A 110 11.26 7.29 -11.90
CA SER A 110 10.10 7.10 -12.78
C SER A 110 10.18 5.92 -13.73
N LEU A 111 9.03 5.30 -14.00
CA LEU A 111 8.88 4.30 -15.04
C LEU A 111 8.37 4.94 -16.34
N MET A 112 9.15 4.77 -17.41
CA MET A 112 8.88 5.29 -18.76
C MET A 112 8.60 6.81 -18.81
N ARG A 113 9.02 7.58 -17.79
CA ARG A 113 8.65 9.00 -17.57
C ARG A 113 7.15 9.28 -17.46
N LEU A 114 6.34 8.23 -17.42
CA LEU A 114 4.89 8.30 -17.36
C LEU A 114 4.36 8.08 -15.94
N TYR A 115 5.08 7.30 -15.14
CA TYR A 115 4.71 6.97 -13.76
C TYR A 115 5.85 7.43 -12.86
N ARG A 116 5.56 8.38 -11.95
CA ARG A 116 6.54 8.80 -10.94
C ARG A 116 6.48 7.86 -9.75
N ARG A 117 7.63 7.57 -9.14
CA ARG A 117 7.72 6.68 -7.97
C ARG A 117 6.78 7.13 -6.85
N GLU A 118 6.79 8.41 -6.52
CA GLU A 118 5.93 8.98 -5.46
C GLU A 118 4.42 8.80 -5.75
N GLU A 119 4.01 8.83 -7.02
CA GLU A 119 2.61 8.61 -7.40
C GLU A 119 2.20 7.16 -7.19
N VAL A 120 3.10 6.23 -7.54
CA VAL A 120 2.88 4.80 -7.39
C VAL A 120 2.88 4.42 -5.91
N LEU A 121 3.83 4.93 -5.13
CA LEU A 121 3.84 4.72 -3.68
C LEU A 121 2.57 5.21 -3.00
N ALA A 122 2.05 6.38 -3.37
CA ALA A 122 0.78 6.87 -2.81
C ALA A 122 -0.39 5.96 -3.17
N HIS A 123 -0.40 5.39 -4.38
CA HIS A 123 -1.40 4.43 -4.83
C HIS A 123 -1.34 3.13 -4.02
N GLU A 124 -0.15 2.51 -3.94
CA GLU A 124 0.05 1.26 -3.18
C GLU A 124 -0.18 1.45 -1.67
N ALA A 125 0.13 2.63 -1.12
CA ALA A 125 -0.14 2.93 0.28
C ALA A 125 -1.63 2.88 0.63
N VAL A 126 -2.50 3.28 -0.31
CA VAL A 126 -3.96 3.19 -0.13
C VAL A 126 -4.38 1.72 -0.08
N HIS A 127 -3.90 0.90 -1.01
CA HIS A 127 -4.16 -0.54 -1.04
C HIS A 127 -3.71 -1.23 0.23
N ALA A 128 -2.48 -0.97 0.69
CA ALA A 128 -1.95 -1.55 1.91
C ALA A 128 -2.71 -1.10 3.17
N ALA A 129 -3.07 0.18 3.29
CA ALA A 129 -3.86 0.67 4.42
C ALA A 129 -5.28 0.09 4.46
N ARG A 130 -5.84 -0.20 3.29
CA ARG A 130 -7.22 -0.70 3.11
C ARG A 130 -7.26 -2.21 2.79
N MET A 131 -6.20 -2.95 3.07
CA MET A 131 -6.09 -4.39 2.78
C MET A 131 -7.14 -5.30 3.45
N GLN A 132 -7.89 -4.79 4.43
CA GLN A 132 -8.97 -5.51 5.11
C GLN A 132 -10.33 -5.37 4.41
N PHE A 133 -10.43 -4.60 3.32
CA PHE A 133 -11.64 -4.45 2.53
C PHE A 133 -11.57 -5.38 1.31
N ASP A 134 -12.54 -6.28 1.17
CA ASP A 134 -12.64 -7.22 0.05
C ASP A 134 -13.39 -6.60 -1.15
N GLU A 135 -13.00 -5.40 -1.54
CA GLU A 135 -13.70 -4.60 -2.56
C GLU A 135 -12.74 -4.03 -3.62
N PRO A 136 -12.08 -4.87 -4.44
CA PRO A 136 -10.95 -4.47 -5.29
C PRO A 136 -11.27 -3.29 -6.23
N TYR A 137 -12.49 -3.23 -6.78
CA TYR A 137 -12.89 -2.12 -7.66
C TYR A 137 -13.02 -0.78 -6.91
N PHE A 138 -13.56 -0.80 -5.69
CA PHE A 138 -13.68 0.43 -4.90
C PHE A 138 -12.31 0.89 -4.40
N GLU A 139 -11.45 -0.04 -4.02
CA GLU A 139 -10.07 0.26 -3.62
C GLU A 139 -9.29 0.97 -4.73
N GLU A 140 -9.44 0.52 -5.98
CA GLU A 140 -8.84 1.20 -7.12
C GLU A 140 -9.33 2.64 -7.30
N ILE A 141 -10.61 2.95 -7.02
CA ILE A 141 -11.09 4.33 -7.08
C ILE A 141 -10.34 5.22 -6.07
N PHE A 142 -10.09 4.73 -4.86
CA PHE A 142 -9.33 5.48 -3.85
C PHE A 142 -7.85 5.59 -4.23
N ALA A 143 -7.26 4.51 -4.74
CA ALA A 143 -5.86 4.48 -5.13
C ALA A 143 -5.59 5.39 -6.34
N TYR A 144 -6.42 5.35 -7.39
CA TYR A 144 -6.26 6.20 -8.57
C TYR A 144 -6.52 7.68 -8.31
N LYS A 145 -7.34 8.05 -7.32
CA LYS A 145 -7.51 9.45 -6.88
C LYS A 145 -6.20 10.10 -6.45
N THR A 146 -5.21 9.30 -6.03
CA THR A 146 -3.86 9.81 -5.76
C THR A 146 -3.15 10.25 -7.02
N SER A 147 -3.55 9.88 -8.24
CA SER A 147 -2.84 10.28 -9.46
C SER A 147 -3.01 11.78 -9.76
N PRO A 148 -1.94 12.53 -10.10
CA PRO A 148 -2.08 13.94 -10.47
C PRO A 148 -2.79 14.12 -11.81
N ARG A 149 -2.78 13.10 -12.68
CA ARG A 149 -3.38 13.16 -14.02
C ARG A 149 -4.87 12.81 -13.97
N SER A 150 -5.72 13.75 -14.39
CA SER A 150 -7.18 13.61 -14.33
C SER A 150 -7.73 12.41 -15.10
N TRP A 151 -7.14 12.07 -16.26
CA TRP A 151 -7.56 10.89 -17.03
C TRP A 151 -7.25 9.58 -16.31
N ARG A 152 -6.16 9.51 -15.54
CA ARG A 152 -5.85 8.32 -14.72
C ARG A 152 -6.81 8.19 -13.55
N ARG A 153 -7.14 9.30 -12.90
CA ARG A 153 -8.17 9.33 -11.84
C ARG A 153 -9.52 8.80 -12.31
N PHE A 154 -9.89 9.08 -13.56
CA PHE A 154 -11.21 8.75 -14.11
C PHE A 154 -11.26 7.40 -14.82
N PHE A 155 -10.27 7.10 -15.65
CA PHE A 155 -10.26 5.89 -16.49
C PHE A 155 -9.38 4.76 -15.94
N GLY A 156 -8.40 5.07 -15.08
CA GLY A 156 -7.51 4.06 -14.50
C GLY A 156 -8.25 2.88 -13.84
N PRO A 157 -9.21 3.13 -12.93
CA PRO A 157 -9.99 2.06 -12.29
C PRO A 157 -10.76 1.16 -13.25
N LEU A 158 -11.09 1.66 -14.45
CA LEU A 158 -11.88 0.93 -15.45
C LEU A 158 -11.06 -0.13 -16.21
N PHE A 159 -9.74 0.05 -16.30
CA PHE A 159 -8.86 -0.84 -17.07
C PHE A 159 -8.32 -2.05 -16.30
N GLN A 160 -8.62 -2.18 -15.01
CA GLN A 160 -8.09 -3.25 -14.14
C GLN A 160 -9.04 -4.43 -13.91
N SER A 161 -10.18 -4.47 -14.61
CA SER A 161 -11.11 -5.61 -14.53
C SER A 161 -10.63 -6.77 -15.40
N SER A 162 -9.87 -7.74 -14.82
CA SER A 162 -9.94 -9.20 -15.12
C SER A 162 -8.65 -10.03 -14.93
N TRP A 163 -7.49 -9.48 -14.58
CA TRP A 163 -6.23 -10.29 -14.55
C TRP A 163 -5.51 -10.43 -13.20
N GLU A 164 -6.04 -9.86 -12.12
CA GLU A 164 -5.40 -9.91 -10.78
C GLU A 164 -6.31 -10.60 -9.76
N SER A 165 -6.57 -11.88 -9.99
CA SER A 165 -7.14 -12.78 -8.99
C SER A 165 -6.33 -14.07 -8.97
N TYR A 166 -5.09 -13.95 -8.48
CA TYR A 166 -4.41 -15.10 -7.90
C TYR A 166 -4.33 -14.85 -6.40
N THR A 167 -5.36 -15.34 -5.73
CA THR A 167 -5.33 -15.74 -4.32
C THR A 167 -4.24 -16.79 -4.08
#